data_AF-A0A2H0L6I1-F1
#
_entry.id   AF-A0A2H0L6I1-F1
#
_cell.length_a   1.000
_cell.length_b   1.000
_cell.length_c   1.000
_cell.angle_alpha   90.00
_cell.angle_beta   90.00
_cell.angle_gamma   90.00
#
_symmetry.space_group_name_H-M   'P 1'
#
loop_
_entity.id
_entity.type
_entity.pdbx_description
1 polymer ?
#
loop_
_entity_poly.entity_id
_entity_poly.type
_entity_poly.pdbx_seq_one_letter_code
_entity_poly.pdbx_strand_id
1 'polypeptide(L)' 'MPRMCKLCGKIAKTANSRSKSNLATKRTQKPNLHKIKLGNLSVLSCTRC' A
#
# COMPACT_ATOMS: atom_id res chain seq x y z
N MET A 1 3.06 -7.74 10.81
CA MET A 1 3.58 -6.38 10.53
C MET A 1 2.65 -5.65 9.57
N PRO A 2 2.28 -4.38 9.85
CA PRO A 2 1.51 -3.59 8.91
C PRO A 2 2.29 -3.39 7.60
N ARG A 3 1.64 -3.61 6.44
CA ARG A 3 2.22 -3.30 5.13
C ARG A 3 2.21 -1.79 4.93
N MET A 4 3.27 -1.14 5.42
CA MET A 4 3.49 0.30 5.31
C MET A 4 4.87 0.58 4.69
N CYS A 5 4.99 1.69 3.98
CA CYS A 5 6.29 2.21 3.59
C CYS A 5 7.04 2.69 4.84
N LYS A 6 8.25 2.20 5.07
CA LYS A 6 9.09 2.59 6.21
C LYS A 6 9.72 3.97 6.06
N LEU A 7 9.79 4.50 4.83
CA LEU A 7 10.38 5.82 4.55
C LEU A 7 9.36 6.96 4.70
N CYS A 8 8.16 6.82 4.14
CA CYS A 8 7.16 7.89 4.13
C CYS A 8 5.86 7.55 4.87
N GLY A 9 5.76 6.37 5.49
CA GLY A 9 4.59 5.98 6.28
C GLY A 9 3.33 5.65 5.47
N LYS A 10 3.38 5.59 4.13
CA LYS A 10 2.20 5.25 3.30
C LYS A 10 1.63 3.88 3.67
N ILE A 11 0.32 3.85 3.90
CA ILE A 11 -0.46 2.66 4.26
C ILE A 11 -1.56 2.38 3.23
N ALA A 12 -2.11 1.16 3.30
CA ALA A 12 -3.30 0.81 2.53
C ALA A 12 -4.51 1.66 2.98
N LYS A 13 -5.27 2.19 2.03
CA LYS A 13 -6.51 2.93 2.29
C LYS A 13 -7.71 2.06 1.97
N THR A 14 -8.80 2.25 2.70
CA THR A 14 -10.11 1.65 2.39
C THR A 14 -10.82 2.50 1.33
N ALA A 15 -11.47 1.84 0.37
CA ALA A 15 -12.22 2.48 -0.69
C ALA A 15 -13.40 1.59 -1.10
N ASN A 16 -14.31 2.11 -1.93
CA ASN A 16 -15.36 1.30 -2.54
C ASN A 16 -15.04 1.05 -4.03
N SER A 17 -15.26 -0.17 -4.49
CA SER A 17 -15.43 -0.46 -5.92
C SER A 17 -16.89 -0.23 -6.27
N ARG A 18 -17.17 0.57 -7.29
CA ARG A 18 -18.54 0.78 -7.81
C ARG A 18 -18.68 -0.01 -9.10
N SER A 19 -19.72 -0.83 -9.21
CA SER A 19 -20.05 -1.53 -10.46
C SER A 19 -20.76 -0.62 -11.46
N LYS A 20 -21.00 -1.11 -12.69
CA LYS A 20 -21.83 -0.43 -13.69
C LYS A 20 -23.22 -0.07 -13.15
N SER A 21 -23.78 -0.93 -12.29
CA SER A 21 -25.06 -0.72 -11.60
C SER A 21 -24.95 0.09 -10.30
N ASN A 22 -23.81 0.77 -10.08
CA ASN A 22 -23.52 1.61 -8.91
C ASN A 22 -23.53 0.90 -7.54
N LEU A 23 -23.36 -0.43 -7.52
CA LEU A 23 -23.27 -1.19 -6.27
C LEU A 23 -21.89 -0.98 -5.62
N ALA A 24 -21.87 -0.54 -4.36
CA ALA A 24 -20.65 -0.36 -3.58
C ALA A 24 -20.20 -1.67 -2.94
N THR A 25 -19.01 -2.13 -3.30
CA THR A 25 -18.29 -3.21 -2.62
C THR A 25 -17.03 -2.66 -1.95
N LYS A 26 -16.82 -3.00 -0.67
CA LYS A 26 -15.64 -2.57 0.08
C LYS A 26 -14.38 -3.18 -0.55
N ARG A 27 -13.35 -2.36 -0.76
CA ARG A 27 -12.02 -2.77 -1.25
C ARG A 27 -10.90 -2.03 -0.54
N THR A 28 -9.67 -2.52 -0.68
CA THR A 28 -8.47 -1.82 -0.20
C THR A 28 -7.60 -1.38 -1.36
N GLN A 29 -7.04 -0.18 -1.26
CA GLN A 29 -6.03 0.35 -2.19
C GLN A 29 -4.66 0.21 -1.52
N LYS A 30 -3.92 -0.83 -1.89
CA LYS A 30 -2.61 -1.13 -1.31
C LYS A 30 -1.52 -0.34 -2.04
N PRO A 31 -0.60 0.35 -1.33
CA PRO A 31 0.58 0.92 -1.97
C PRO A 31 1.45 -0.20 -2.53
N ASN A 32 2.10 0.05 -3.67
CA ASN A 32 3.06 -0.89 -4.24
C ASN A 32 4.36 -0.83 -3.41
N LEU A 33 4.56 -1.82 -2.54
CA LEU A 33 5.69 -1.90 -1.62
C LEU A 33 6.70 -2.94 -2.10
N HIS A 34 7.96 -2.54 -2.15
CA HIS A 34 9.11 -3.37 -2.51
C HIS A 34 10.06 -3.48 -1.33
N LYS A 35 10.75 -4.63 -1.23
CA LYS A 35 11.83 -4.79 -0.26
C LYS A 35 13.11 -4.22 -0.84
N ILE A 36 13.66 -3.20 -0.19
CA ILE A 36 14.96 -2.62 -0.52
C ILE A 36 15.95 -2.91 0.61
N LYS A 37 17.24 -3.03 0.28
CA LYS A 37 18.31 -3.12 1.28
C LYS A 37 18.89 -1.73 1.50
N LEU A 38 18.91 -1.28 2.75
CA LEU A 38 19.58 -0.07 3.20
C LEU A 38 20.67 -0.50 4.18
N GLY A 39 21.90 -0.65 3.69
CA GLY A 39 22.99 -1.26 4.43
C GLY A 39 22.66 -2.71 4.83
N ASN A 40 22.75 -3.00 6.13
CA ASN A 40 22.47 -4.34 6.67
C ASN A 40 20.98 -4.58 6.96
N LEU A 41 20.10 -3.62 6.67
CA LEU A 41 18.67 -3.71 6.95
C LEU A 41 17.85 -3.89 5.67
N SER A 42 16.92 -4.84 5.67
CA SER A 42 15.88 -4.94 4.65
C SER A 42 14.64 -4.16 5.09
N VAL A 43 14.24 -3.15 4.33
CA VAL A 43 13.05 -2.33 4.61
C VAL A 43 12.06 -2.38 3.47
N LEU A 44 10.77 -2.21 3.78
CA LEU A 44 9.72 -2.05 2.79
C LEU A 44 9.59 -0.59 2.40
N SER A 45 9.83 -0.28 1.13
CA SER A 45 9.65 1.05 0.54
C SER A 45 8.54 1.03 -0.50
N CYS A 46 7.81 2.14 -0.67
CA CYS A 46 6.91 2.31 -1.80
C CYS A 46 7.67 2.75 -3.04
N THR A 47 7.17 2.49 -4.24
CA THR A 47 7.82 2.87 -5.51
C THR A 47 8.17 4.36 -5.67
N ARG A 48 7.56 5.28 -4.91
CA ARG A 48 7.92 6.71 -4.94
C ARG A 48 9.21 7.01 -4.15
N CYS A 49 9.56 6.17 -3.17
CA CYS A 49 10.64 6.40 -2.22
C CYS A 49 11.78 5.44 -2.51
#